data_AF-A0A1Q4ABN7-F1
#
_entry.id   AF-A0A1Q4ABN7-F1
#
_cell.length_a   1.000
_cell.length_b   1.000
_cell.length_c   1.000
_cell.angle_alpha   90.00
_cell.angle_beta   90.00
_cell.angle_gamma   90.00
#
_symmetry.space_group_name_H-M   'P 1'
#
loop_
_entity.id
_entity.type
_entity.pdbx_description
1 polymer ?
#
loop_
_entity_poly.entity_id
_entity_poly.type
_entity_poly.pdbx_seq_one_letter_code
_entity_poly.pdbx_strand_id
1 'polypeptide(L)'
;MNFRYAVAALAFAVMVSSGSGRAQAEERACGSRDPVNSISDMAEAIYACWQPPPGTDGMALTLRFSLRRDGTLIGKPRATFSKLGQDDRLNKAFVASVLEALDKALPVPFTESMGGAIAGRILSPLFTWTPERKS
;
A
#
# COMPACT_ATOMS: atom_id res chain seq x y z
N MET A 1 -63.03 26.64 -13.21
CA MET A 1 -63.89 25.44 -13.09
C MET A 1 -62.98 24.23 -13.21
N ASN A 2 -63.01 23.35 -12.21
CA ASN A 2 -61.98 22.37 -11.87
C ASN A 2 -61.95 21.16 -12.83
N PHE A 3 -60.77 20.59 -13.07
CA PHE A 3 -60.65 19.18 -13.44
C PHE A 3 -59.66 18.47 -12.52
N ARG A 4 -60.14 17.34 -12.02
CA ARG A 4 -59.67 16.60 -10.84
C ARG A 4 -58.51 15.69 -11.24
N TYR A 5 -57.49 15.63 -10.39
CA TYR A 5 -56.37 14.71 -10.47
C TYR A 5 -56.85 13.26 -10.46
N ALA A 6 -56.45 12.48 -11.45
CA ALA A 6 -56.58 11.02 -11.47
C ALA A 6 -55.19 10.41 -11.54
N VAL A 7 -54.93 9.55 -10.56
CA VAL A 7 -53.73 8.77 -10.32
C VAL A 7 -53.46 7.84 -11.51
N ALA A 8 -52.23 7.80 -12.00
CA ALA A 8 -51.70 6.66 -12.74
C ALA A 8 -50.31 6.35 -12.21
N ALA A 9 -50.23 5.18 -11.57
CA ALA A 9 -49.11 4.68 -10.83
C ALA A 9 -47.98 4.17 -11.74
N LEU A 10 -46.75 4.30 -11.21
CA LEU A 10 -45.63 3.35 -11.32
C LEU A 10 -45.12 2.95 -12.71
N ALA A 11 -43.97 3.53 -13.06
CA ALA A 11 -42.82 2.75 -13.51
C ALA A 11 -41.52 3.55 -13.30
N PHE A 12 -41.06 3.66 -12.05
CA PHE A 12 -39.64 3.93 -11.82
C PHE A 12 -38.90 2.65 -12.23
N ALA A 13 -38.47 2.57 -13.48
CA ALA A 13 -37.49 1.57 -13.89
C ALA A 13 -36.17 1.93 -13.19
N VAL A 14 -36.00 1.47 -11.96
CA VAL A 14 -34.69 1.46 -11.31
C VAL A 14 -33.87 0.42 -12.06
N MET A 15 -33.12 0.90 -13.05
CA MET A 15 -32.09 0.10 -13.71
C MET A 15 -30.97 -0.12 -12.67
N VAL A 16 -31.13 -1.17 -11.85
CA VAL A 16 -30.04 -1.69 -11.03
C VAL A 16 -28.93 -2.07 -12.00
N SER A 17 -27.88 -1.27 -12.01
CA SER A 17 -26.65 -1.56 -12.73
C SER A 17 -25.94 -2.68 -11.96
N SER A 18 -26.33 -3.92 -12.24
CA SER A 18 -25.63 -5.11 -11.80
C SER A 18 -24.22 -5.13 -12.38
N GLY A 19 -23.24 -5.33 -11.50
CA GLY A 19 -21.90 -5.75 -11.88
C GLY A 19 -20.95 -4.61 -12.19
N SER A 20 -20.54 -3.87 -11.16
CA SER A 20 -19.20 -3.28 -11.18
C SER A 20 -18.19 -4.42 -11.16
N GLY A 21 -17.91 -4.99 -12.33
CA GLY A 21 -16.65 -5.70 -12.62
C GLY A 21 -15.50 -4.70 -12.66
N ARG A 22 -15.48 -3.73 -11.74
CA ARG A 22 -14.29 -2.97 -11.46
C ARG A 22 -13.41 -3.96 -10.70
N ALA A 23 -12.38 -4.45 -11.36
CA ALA A 23 -11.09 -4.60 -10.70
C ALA A 23 -10.76 -3.22 -10.13
N GLN A 24 -11.37 -2.89 -8.98
CA GLN A 24 -10.88 -1.81 -8.16
C GLN A 24 -9.58 -2.38 -7.65
N ALA A 25 -8.46 -1.81 -8.10
CA ALA A 25 -7.27 -1.80 -7.28
C ALA A 25 -7.68 -1.07 -5.99
N GLU A 26 -8.36 -1.80 -5.10
CA GLU A 26 -8.61 -1.35 -3.75
C GLU A 26 -7.22 -1.19 -3.15
N GLU A 27 -6.88 0.05 -2.79
CA GLU A 27 -5.61 0.36 -2.18
C GLU A 27 -5.49 -0.49 -0.92
N ARG A 28 -4.53 -1.42 -0.93
CA ARG A 28 -4.39 -2.40 0.15
C ARG A 28 -4.23 -1.65 1.47
N ALA A 29 -5.06 -1.99 2.46
CA ALA A 29 -4.89 -1.44 3.79
C ALA A 29 -3.59 -1.98 4.42
N CYS A 30 -2.95 -1.17 5.27
CA CYS A 30 -1.78 -1.61 6.03
C CYS A 30 -2.09 -2.89 6.83
N GLY A 31 -1.25 -3.92 6.67
CA GLY A 31 -1.40 -5.18 7.38
C GLY A 31 -2.58 -6.04 6.90
N SER A 32 -3.15 -5.75 5.72
CA SER A 32 -4.18 -6.59 5.11
C SER A 32 -3.72 -8.06 5.04
N ARG A 33 -4.68 -8.98 5.18
CA ARG A 33 -4.48 -10.44 5.06
C ARG A 33 -4.88 -10.97 3.69
N ASP A 34 -5.20 -10.08 2.75
CA ASP A 34 -5.50 -10.47 1.38
C ASP A 34 -4.30 -11.18 0.74
N PRO A 35 -4.51 -12.28 0.00
CA PRO A 35 -3.40 -13.04 -0.56
C PRO A 35 -2.53 -12.19 -1.50
N VAL A 36 -1.23 -12.21 -1.24
CA VAL A 36 -0.22 -11.56 -2.09
C VAL A 36 0.32 -12.60 -3.06
N ASN A 37 -0.02 -12.46 -4.34
CA ASN A 37 0.32 -13.44 -5.38
C ASN A 37 1.24 -12.87 -6.48
N SER A 38 1.65 -11.60 -6.37
CA SER A 38 2.53 -10.95 -7.34
C SER A 38 3.50 -9.97 -6.67
N ILE A 39 4.51 -9.52 -7.42
CA ILE A 39 5.46 -8.49 -6.98
C ILE A 39 4.75 -7.14 -6.76
N SER A 40 3.74 -6.81 -7.59
CA SER A 40 2.94 -5.59 -7.41
C SER A 40 2.21 -5.63 -6.07
N ASP A 41 1.52 -6.75 -5.81
CA ASP A 41 0.78 -6.94 -4.57
C ASP A 41 1.68 -6.87 -3.33
N MET A 42 2.90 -7.42 -3.45
CA MET A 42 3.88 -7.36 -2.38
C MET A 42 4.35 -5.91 -2.13
N ALA A 43 4.61 -5.16 -3.20
CA ALA A 43 4.98 -3.75 -3.07
C ALA A 43 3.85 -2.95 -2.41
N GLU A 44 2.61 -3.13 -2.87
CA GLU A 44 1.43 -2.49 -2.28
C GLU A 44 1.28 -2.84 -0.80
N ALA A 45 1.39 -4.12 -0.42
CA ALA A 45 1.31 -4.54 0.98
C ALA A 45 2.39 -3.91 1.87
N ILE A 46 3.62 -3.75 1.35
CA ILE A 46 4.73 -3.11 2.09
C ILE A 46 4.51 -1.61 2.22
N TYR A 47 4.15 -0.92 1.14
CA TYR A 47 3.98 0.54 1.15
C TYR A 47 2.68 1.01 1.80
N ALA A 48 1.64 0.18 1.84
CA ALA A 48 0.38 0.46 2.52
C ALA A 48 0.55 0.87 3.99
N CYS A 49 1.61 0.38 4.65
CA CYS A 49 1.91 0.70 6.04
C CYS A 49 2.74 1.96 6.23
N TRP A 50 3.22 2.57 5.15
CA TRP A 50 4.17 3.66 5.26
C TRP A 50 3.49 5.02 5.33
N GLN A 51 3.59 5.65 6.50
CA GLN A 51 3.20 7.04 6.70
C GLN A 51 4.46 7.91 6.82
N PRO A 52 4.85 8.67 5.78
CA PRO A 52 6.00 9.55 5.85
C PRO A 52 5.73 10.69 6.84
N PRO A 53 6.67 11.02 7.74
CA PRO A 53 6.51 12.14 8.65
C PRO A 53 6.42 13.47 7.89
N PRO A 54 5.65 14.45 8.39
CA PRO A 54 5.61 15.78 7.78
C PRO A 54 7.01 16.42 7.80
N GLY A 55 7.35 17.16 6.74
CA GLY A 55 8.64 17.85 6.60
C GLY A 55 9.79 16.95 6.15
N THR A 56 9.53 15.72 5.72
CA THR A 56 10.54 14.82 5.13
C THR A 56 10.49 14.83 3.59
N ASP A 57 9.99 15.91 3.00
CA ASP A 57 9.85 16.05 1.55
C ASP A 57 11.22 15.94 0.84
N GLY A 58 11.28 15.11 -0.20
CA GLY A 58 12.50 14.87 -0.97
C GLY A 58 13.56 14.00 -0.27
N MET A 59 13.28 13.51 0.94
CA MET A 59 14.08 12.47 1.58
C MET A 59 13.81 11.11 0.94
N ALA A 60 14.84 10.26 0.90
CA ALA A 60 14.75 8.95 0.30
C ALA A 60 15.65 7.91 1.01
N LEU A 61 15.19 6.67 1.11
CA LEU A 61 15.91 5.56 1.74
C LEU A 61 15.67 4.26 0.97
N THR A 62 16.73 3.55 0.59
CA THR A 62 16.62 2.19 0.05
C THR A 62 16.93 1.18 1.15
N LEU A 63 15.97 0.30 1.46
CA LEU A 63 16.19 -0.82 2.38
C LEU A 63 16.45 -2.11 1.61
N ARG A 64 17.51 -2.83 1.98
CA ARG A 64 17.84 -4.16 1.48
C ARG A 64 17.49 -5.22 2.51
N PHE A 65 16.67 -6.19 2.12
CA PHE A 65 16.26 -7.33 2.97
C PHE A 65 15.79 -8.51 2.12
N SER A 66 15.47 -9.62 2.79
CA SER A 66 14.87 -10.80 2.17
C SER A 66 13.75 -11.33 3.05
N LEU A 67 12.78 -12.00 2.44
CA LEU A 67 11.64 -12.60 3.15
C LEU A 67 11.69 -14.12 3.03
N ARG A 68 11.13 -14.81 4.02
CA ARG A 68 10.89 -16.25 3.98
C ARG A 68 9.65 -16.56 3.13
N ARG A 69 9.41 -17.85 2.89
CA ARG A 69 8.21 -18.34 2.20
C ARG A 69 6.92 -17.95 2.92
N ASP A 70 6.96 -17.87 4.25
CA ASP A 70 5.83 -17.46 5.11
C ASP A 70 5.66 -15.94 5.25
N GLY A 71 6.44 -15.16 4.49
CA GLY A 71 6.37 -13.69 4.51
C GLY A 71 7.06 -13.03 5.69
N THR A 72 7.72 -13.76 6.58
CA THR A 72 8.53 -13.18 7.67
C THR A 72 9.90 -12.70 7.18
N LEU A 73 10.54 -11.82 7.95
CA LEU A 73 11.85 -11.25 7.60
C LEU A 73 13.00 -12.24 7.80
N ILE A 74 13.98 -12.20 6.89
CA ILE A 74 15.27 -12.90 7.04
C ILE A 74 16.32 -11.89 7.47
N GLY A 75 16.84 -12.08 8.68
CA GLY A 75 17.91 -11.25 9.23
C GLY A 75 17.47 -9.81 9.51
N LYS A 76 18.45 -8.90 9.61
CA LYS A 76 18.19 -7.47 9.85
C LYS A 76 18.17 -6.71 8.53
N PRO A 77 17.15 -5.86 8.27
CA PRO A 77 17.12 -5.04 7.07
C PRO A 77 18.27 -4.02 7.14
N ARG A 78 18.83 -3.66 5.99
CA ARG A 78 19.99 -2.75 5.91
C ARG A 78 19.71 -1.63 4.93
N ALA A 79 19.93 -0.39 5.34
CA ALA A 79 19.95 0.72 4.39
C ALA A 79 21.13 0.57 3.43
N THR A 80 20.88 0.71 2.12
CA THR A 80 21.92 0.70 1.08
C THR A 80 22.06 2.03 0.36
N PHE A 81 21.08 2.90 0.50
CA PHE A 81 21.12 4.28 0.01
C PHE A 81 20.29 5.15 0.96
N SER A 82 20.76 6.37 1.21
CA SER A 82 20.04 7.38 2.00
C SER A 82 20.30 8.77 1.45
N LYS A 83 19.23 9.52 1.20
CA LYS A 83 19.23 10.96 0.96
C LYS A 83 18.41 11.60 2.06
N LEU A 84 19.09 12.24 3.01
CA LEU A 84 18.49 12.81 4.22
C LEU A 84 18.62 14.34 4.21
N GLY A 85 17.87 15.01 5.07
CA GLY A 85 17.91 16.47 5.22
C GLY A 85 18.98 16.94 6.22
N GLN A 86 18.91 18.23 6.59
CA GLN A 86 19.84 18.85 7.54
C GLN A 86 19.42 18.69 9.01
N ASP A 87 18.15 18.36 9.28
CA ASP A 87 17.63 18.18 10.64
C ASP A 87 17.72 16.70 11.06
N ASP A 88 18.60 16.41 12.03
CA ASP A 88 18.83 15.06 12.56
C ASP A 88 17.59 14.42 13.19
N ARG A 89 16.70 15.22 13.78
CA ARG A 89 15.45 14.72 14.37
C ARG A 89 14.50 14.26 13.27
N LEU A 90 14.36 15.04 12.20
CA LEU A 90 13.58 14.64 11.02
C LEU A 90 14.18 13.43 10.32
N ASN A 91 15.50 13.38 10.19
CA ASN A 91 16.21 12.24 9.61
C ASN A 91 15.94 10.95 10.38
N LYS A 92 16.01 10.99 11.72
CA LYS A 92 15.69 9.84 12.58
C LYS A 92 14.23 9.43 12.46
N ALA A 93 13.30 10.39 12.44
CA ALA A 93 11.88 10.13 12.29
C ALA A 93 11.55 9.47 10.94
N PHE A 94 12.19 9.93 9.85
CA PHE A 94 12.03 9.36 8.51
C PHE A 94 12.53 7.91 8.45
N VAL A 95 13.72 7.63 8.97
CA VAL A 95 14.26 6.26 9.01
C VAL A 95 13.39 5.35 9.88
N ALA A 96 12.92 5.86 11.03
CA ALA A 96 12.04 5.11 11.92
C ALA A 96 10.72 4.76 11.24
N SER A 97 10.09 5.68 10.50
CA SER A 97 8.81 5.41 9.83
C SER A 97 8.94 4.34 8.75
N VAL A 98 10.06 4.30 8.02
CA VAL A 98 10.33 3.27 7.01
C VAL A 98 10.50 1.89 7.66
N LEU A 99 11.24 1.81 8.77
CA LEU A 99 11.43 0.55 9.50
C LEU A 99 10.12 0.08 10.14
N GLU A 100 9.33 0.99 10.70
CA GLU A 100 8.01 0.70 11.27
C GLU A 100 7.02 0.20 10.21
N ALA A 101 7.03 0.78 9.01
CA ALA A 101 6.19 0.32 7.91
C ALA A 101 6.53 -1.12 7.51
N LEU A 102 7.83 -1.45 7.41
CA LEU A 102 8.26 -2.81 7.14
C LEU A 102 7.83 -3.76 8.26
N ASP A 103 7.99 -3.39 9.53
CA ASP A 103 7.58 -4.21 10.67
C ASP A 103 6.07 -4.50 10.65
N LYS A 104 5.24 -3.46 10.43
CA LYS A 104 3.78 -3.57 10.33
C LYS A 104 3.28 -4.41 9.16
N ALA A 105 4.00 -4.41 8.04
CA ALA A 105 3.65 -5.20 6.87
C ALA A 105 3.91 -6.70 7.06
N LEU A 106 4.67 -7.10 8.09
CA LEU A 106 5.09 -8.48 8.30
C LEU A 106 4.17 -9.24 9.28
N PRO A 107 4.00 -10.57 9.09
CA PRO A 107 4.36 -11.32 7.89
C PRO A 107 3.46 -10.95 6.70
N VAL A 108 4.06 -10.83 5.51
CA VAL A 108 3.31 -10.59 4.27
C VAL A 108 2.52 -11.86 3.91
N PRO A 109 1.21 -11.79 3.66
CA PRO A 109 0.36 -12.97 3.42
C PRO A 109 0.56 -13.57 2.02
N PHE A 110 1.75 -14.12 1.75
CA PHE A 110 2.04 -14.74 0.46
C PHE A 110 1.19 -15.99 0.20
N THR A 111 0.77 -16.14 -1.05
CA THR A 111 0.33 -17.44 -1.56
C THR A 111 1.49 -18.43 -1.59
N GLU A 112 1.20 -19.73 -1.69
CA GLU A 112 2.24 -20.76 -1.79
C GLU A 112 3.18 -20.54 -2.99
N SER A 113 2.61 -20.20 -4.15
CA SER A 113 3.35 -19.89 -5.38
C SER A 113 4.25 -18.68 -5.20
N MET A 114 3.72 -17.60 -4.63
CA MET A 114 4.49 -16.37 -4.41
C MET A 114 5.59 -16.57 -3.37
N GLY A 115 5.27 -17.20 -2.24
CA GLY A 115 6.23 -17.53 -1.19
C GLY A 115 7.38 -18.39 -1.73
N GLY A 116 7.08 -19.36 -2.60
CA GLY A 116 8.09 -20.17 -3.29
C GLY A 116 8.96 -19.37 -4.26
N ALA A 117 8.38 -18.40 -4.97
CA ALA A 117 9.09 -17.57 -5.94
C ALA A 117 9.96 -16.48 -5.30
N ILE A 118 9.61 -16.00 -4.11
CA ILE A 118 10.26 -14.85 -3.45
C ILE A 118 11.22 -15.22 -2.32
N ALA A 119 11.07 -16.39 -1.71
CA ALA A 119 11.85 -16.78 -0.54
C ALA A 119 13.37 -16.61 -0.76
N GLY A 120 14.01 -15.85 0.13
CA GLY A 120 15.45 -15.61 0.10
C GLY A 120 15.93 -14.64 -0.98
N ARG A 121 15.06 -14.12 -1.86
CA ARG A 121 15.46 -13.12 -2.85
C ARG A 121 15.75 -11.79 -2.16
N ILE A 122 16.75 -11.08 -2.68
CA ILE A 122 17.10 -9.75 -2.19
C ILE A 122 16.09 -8.75 -2.74
N LEU A 123 15.40 -8.06 -1.85
CA LEU A 123 14.52 -6.93 -2.13
C LEU A 123 15.28 -5.64 -1.82
N SER A 124 15.01 -4.59 -2.60
CA SER A 124 15.63 -3.27 -2.41
C SER A 124 14.65 -2.12 -2.70
N PRO A 125 13.48 -2.05 -2.04
CA PRO A 125 12.52 -0.97 -2.20
C PRO A 125 13.11 0.40 -1.85
N LEU A 126 12.72 1.42 -2.63
CA LEU A 126 13.01 2.82 -2.38
C LEU A 126 11.80 3.48 -1.72
N PHE A 127 11.98 3.94 -0.49
CA PHE A 127 11.02 4.79 0.20
C PHE A 127 11.37 6.24 -0.08
N THR A 128 10.47 6.98 -0.72
CA THR A 128 10.65 8.40 -1.03
C THR A 128 9.33 9.13 -0.84
N TRP A 129 9.38 10.28 -0.17
CA TRP A 129 8.20 11.13 -0.03
C TRP A 129 8.39 12.37 -0.89
N THR A 130 7.64 12.43 -1.97
CA THR A 130 7.51 13.61 -2.82
C THR A 130 6.05 13.97 -2.85
N PRO A 131 5.61 15.05 -2.18
CA PRO A 131 4.23 15.47 -2.27
C PRO A 131 3.94 15.79 -3.74
N GLU A 132 2.89 15.19 -4.28
CA GLU A 132 2.48 15.43 -5.66
C GLU A 132 2.23 16.93 -5.85
N ARG A 133 2.94 17.53 -6.78
CA ARG A 133 2.76 18.94 -7.13
C ARG A 133 1.47 19.01 -7.93
N LYS A 134 0.36 19.32 -7.27
CA LYS A 134 -0.93 19.59 -7.94
C LYS A 134 -0.72 20.76 -8.90
N SER A 135 -0.76 20.49 -10.21
CA SER A 135 -0.72 21.49 -11.29
C SER A 135 -2.04 22.22 -11.43
#